data_AF-W4LPB8-F1
#
_entry.id   AF-W4LPB8-F1
#
_cell.length_a   1.000
_cell.length_b   1.000
_cell.length_c   1.000
_cell.angle_alpha   90.00
_cell.angle_beta   90.00
_cell.angle_gamma   90.00
#
_symmetry.space_group_name_H-M   'P 1'
#
loop_
_entity.id
_entity.type
_entity.pdbx_description
1 polymer ?
#
loop_
_entity_poly.entity_id
_entity_poly.type
_entity_poly.pdbx_seq_one_letter_code
_entity_poly.pdbx_strand_id
1 'polypeptide(L)'
;MAYSDQASWRSQVLQGMLWLCCAIGVPTAVYVLATHSRGVMQPATLMALMLIAIVMLTALSRRWPFTLRAITLIGAIYLSGILSALYFGFTVGTGLLMLLVVVTCGLFFGRTWLYISLLATGASLAGVGTLHVTGAIVTQRLDLTDLSQGQHVLRVTIAYLVLAGTTAMSVSYVVRRLEQSLSETSEALTQYEAERRERAKAEAALQESEETYRHLVENINDVIYATDAHGTLTYLSPAVESHSGYKPSELIGEVFFDFVYEEDRPRIMNQFADILAGHLKPNEFRVVIKSGDIRWIRTSSRPVYRDGHAMGLRGVYIDITEKRCLEERLRQTYKMEAIGTLAGGIAHEFNNMLAIILGFTELTQREVSAGSVAGTHLQHVLNASHRAKDLVTANLGVQPPK
;
A
#
# COMPACT_ATOMS: atom_id res chain seq x y z
N MET A 1 11.10 7.29 -22.05
CA MET A 1 12.24 6.48 -21.55
C MET A 1 12.56 5.24 -22.39
N ALA A 2 11.70 4.76 -23.31
CA ALA A 2 11.95 3.53 -24.07
C ALA A 2 12.97 3.64 -25.25
N TYR A 3 13.38 4.84 -25.66
CA TYR A 3 14.27 5.03 -26.83
C TYR A 3 15.77 4.92 -26.49
N SER A 4 16.16 5.04 -25.20
CA SER A 4 17.58 4.99 -24.79
C SER A 4 18.13 3.56 -24.66
N ASP A 5 17.28 2.58 -24.33
CA ASP A 5 17.73 1.20 -24.10
C ASP A 5 17.96 0.40 -25.39
N GLN A 6 17.20 0.66 -26.46
CA GLN A 6 17.44 0.00 -27.75
C GLN A 6 18.78 0.39 -28.40
N ALA A 7 19.28 1.59 -28.11
CA ALA A 7 20.56 2.07 -28.63
C ALA A 7 21.77 1.48 -27.87
N SER A 8 21.58 1.08 -26.61
CA SER A 8 22.69 0.65 -25.75
C SER A 8 23.22 -0.74 -26.14
N TRP A 9 22.34 -1.72 -26.33
CA TRP A 9 22.76 -3.09 -26.65
C TRP A 9 23.32 -3.22 -28.07
N ARG A 10 22.75 -2.52 -29.06
CA ARG A 10 23.26 -2.52 -30.45
C ARG A 10 24.69 -1.98 -30.52
N SER A 11 24.98 -0.92 -29.74
CA SER A 11 26.31 -0.34 -29.63
C SER A 11 27.32 -1.31 -29.00
N GLN A 12 26.90 -2.04 -27.94
CA GLN A 12 27.73 -3.07 -27.30
C GLN A 12 28.01 -4.24 -28.26
N VAL A 13 26.99 -4.72 -28.97
CA VAL A 13 27.15 -5.77 -29.99
C VAL A 13 28.08 -5.33 -31.11
N LEU A 14 27.91 -4.11 -31.64
CA LEU A 14 28.80 -3.56 -32.66
C LEU A 14 30.25 -3.49 -32.19
N GLN A 15 30.48 -3.01 -30.96
CA GLN A 15 31.82 -2.96 -30.37
C GLN A 15 32.43 -4.36 -30.25
N GLY A 16 31.66 -5.35 -29.79
CA GLY A 16 32.10 -6.74 -29.71
C GLY A 16 32.48 -7.33 -31.06
N MET A 17 31.66 -7.09 -32.10
CA MET A 17 31.94 -7.56 -33.46
C MET A 17 33.21 -6.92 -34.05
N LEU A 18 33.42 -5.62 -33.83
CA LEU A 18 34.63 -4.91 -34.25
C LEU A 18 35.89 -5.49 -33.60
N TRP A 19 35.86 -5.74 -32.29
CA TRP A 19 36.97 -6.38 -31.57
C TRP A 19 37.25 -7.80 -32.06
N LEU A 20 36.20 -8.60 -32.29
CA LEU A 20 36.34 -9.95 -32.82
C LEU A 20 36.99 -9.95 -34.21
N CYS A 21 36.58 -9.03 -35.09
CA CYS A 21 37.20 -8.88 -36.41
C CYS A 21 38.68 -8.49 -36.30
N CYS A 22 39.05 -7.63 -35.33
CA CYS A 22 40.46 -7.30 -35.08
C CYS A 22 41.25 -8.49 -34.53
N ALA A 23 40.67 -9.24 -33.59
CA ALA A 23 41.30 -10.38 -32.95
C ALA A 23 41.62 -11.51 -33.95
N ILE A 24 40.78 -11.68 -34.98
CA ILE A 24 41.00 -12.67 -36.06
C ILE A 24 41.85 -12.07 -37.19
N GLY A 25 41.58 -10.82 -37.56
CA GLY A 25 42.21 -10.17 -38.71
C GLY A 25 43.69 -9.85 -38.50
N VAL A 26 44.09 -9.36 -37.32
CA VAL A 26 45.47 -8.93 -37.06
C VAL A 26 46.47 -10.10 -37.09
N PRO A 27 46.21 -11.26 -36.43
CA PRO A 27 47.10 -12.42 -36.56
C PRO A 27 47.21 -12.94 -37.99
N THR A 28 46.10 -12.95 -38.73
CA THR A 28 46.06 -13.37 -40.14
C THR A 28 46.90 -12.44 -41.01
N ALA A 29 46.79 -11.12 -40.80
CA ALA A 29 47.61 -10.11 -41.47
C ALA A 29 49.12 -10.31 -41.20
N VAL A 30 49.50 -10.52 -39.94
CA VAL A 30 50.88 -10.76 -39.53
C VAL A 30 51.44 -12.05 -40.14
N TYR A 31 50.66 -13.12 -40.15
CA TYR A 31 51.05 -14.39 -40.78
C TYR A 31 51.28 -14.25 -42.29
N VAL A 32 50.39 -13.55 -42.99
CA VAL A 32 50.53 -13.28 -44.44
C VAL A 32 51.78 -12.44 -44.72
N LEU A 33 52.05 -11.41 -43.90
CA LEU A 33 53.25 -10.59 -44.02
C LEU A 33 54.53 -11.38 -43.74
N ALA A 34 54.52 -12.26 -42.73
CA ALA A 34 55.67 -13.07 -42.34
C ALA A 34 56.02 -14.18 -43.37
N THR A 35 55.02 -14.70 -44.09
CA THR A 35 55.20 -15.76 -45.09
C THR A 35 55.51 -15.24 -46.50
N HIS A 36 55.28 -13.95 -46.78
CA HIS A 36 55.58 -13.32 -48.07
C HIS A 36 57.03 -12.80 -48.14
N SER A 37 58.01 -13.70 -48.14
CA SER A 37 59.42 -13.33 -48.30
C SER A 37 59.82 -13.29 -49.79
N ARG A 38 60.00 -12.07 -50.33
CA ARG A 38 60.69 -11.73 -51.61
C ARG A 38 59.88 -11.77 -52.94
N GLY A 39 58.67 -11.22 -52.95
CA GLY A 39 57.93 -10.94 -54.20
C GLY A 39 57.04 -9.69 -54.09
N VAL A 40 56.60 -9.13 -55.23
CA VAL A 40 55.58 -8.07 -55.27
C VAL A 40 54.29 -8.64 -54.66
N MET A 41 53.81 -8.07 -53.55
CA MET A 41 52.56 -8.47 -52.93
C MET A 41 51.41 -8.41 -53.93
N GLN A 42 50.58 -9.45 -53.96
CA GLN A 42 49.40 -9.45 -54.81
C GLN A 42 48.44 -8.31 -54.39
N PRO A 43 47.77 -7.63 -55.34
CA PRO A 43 46.82 -6.56 -55.02
C PRO A 43 45.73 -6.96 -54.01
N ALA A 44 45.31 -8.24 -54.03
CA ALA A 44 44.33 -8.79 -53.09
C ALA A 44 44.81 -8.79 -51.63
N THR A 45 46.09 -9.11 -51.39
CA THR A 45 46.64 -9.17 -50.02
C THR A 45 46.82 -7.77 -49.43
N LEU A 46 47.25 -6.79 -50.24
CA LEU A 46 47.35 -5.39 -49.83
C LEU A 46 45.97 -4.81 -49.47
N MET A 47 44.94 -5.12 -50.25
CA MET A 47 43.59 -4.64 -49.99
C MET A 47 42.97 -5.30 -48.75
N ALA A 48 43.22 -6.59 -48.50
CA ALA A 48 42.80 -7.26 -47.28
C ALA A 48 43.43 -6.64 -46.02
N LEU A 49 44.73 -6.32 -46.07
CA LEU A 49 45.44 -5.61 -44.99
C LEU A 49 44.84 -4.22 -44.74
N MET A 50 44.48 -3.50 -45.81
CA MET A 50 43.83 -2.18 -45.71
C MET A 50 42.45 -2.27 -45.02
N LEU A 51 41.65 -3.28 -45.36
CA LEU A 51 40.33 -3.47 -44.74
C LEU A 51 40.44 -3.81 -43.24
N ILE A 52 41.40 -4.65 -42.86
CA ILE A 52 41.68 -4.95 -41.45
C ILE A 52 42.10 -3.69 -40.69
N ALA A 53 42.95 -2.85 -41.31
CA ALA A 53 43.36 -1.57 -40.72
C ALA A 53 42.17 -0.60 -40.52
N ILE A 54 41.24 -0.53 -41.48
CA ILE A 54 40.02 0.30 -41.37
C ILE A 54 39.12 -0.19 -40.23
N VAL A 55 38.91 -1.50 -40.13
CA VAL A 55 38.11 -2.11 -39.04
C VAL A 55 38.78 -1.89 -37.68
N MET A 56 40.12 -1.95 -37.61
CA MET A 56 40.87 -1.67 -36.40
C MET A 56 40.77 -0.21 -35.96
N LEU A 57 40.96 0.74 -36.89
CA LEU A 57 40.82 2.16 -36.60
C LEU A 57 39.41 2.50 -36.09
N THR A 58 38.37 1.87 -36.64
CA THR A 58 36.96 2.06 -36.24
C THR A 58 36.59 1.34 -34.93
N ALA A 59 37.30 0.27 -34.58
CA ALA A 59 37.20 -0.39 -33.28
C ALA A 59 37.78 0.48 -32.15
N LEU A 60 38.94 1.11 -32.41
CA LEU A 60 39.64 1.97 -31.47
C LEU A 60 39.03 3.39 -31.36
N SER A 61 38.40 3.89 -32.42
CA SER A 61 37.83 5.25 -32.45
C SER A 61 36.49 5.36 -31.70
N ARG A 62 36.56 5.47 -30.37
CA ARG A 62 35.38 5.65 -29.50
C ARG A 62 34.61 6.96 -29.74
N ARG A 63 35.19 7.90 -30.51
CA ARG A 63 34.59 9.21 -30.86
C ARG A 63 33.62 9.16 -32.04
N TRP A 64 33.58 8.06 -32.80
CA TRP A 64 32.75 7.99 -34.02
C TRP A 64 31.31 7.60 -33.69
N PRO A 65 30.30 8.17 -34.38
CA PRO A 65 28.90 7.85 -34.15
C PRO A 65 28.61 6.40 -34.58
N PHE A 66 27.64 5.77 -33.90
CA PHE A 66 27.25 4.37 -34.10
C PHE A 66 27.01 4.03 -35.58
N THR A 67 26.27 4.88 -36.29
CA THR A 67 25.90 4.67 -37.70
C THR A 67 27.13 4.56 -38.60
N LEU A 68 28.10 5.45 -38.42
CA LEU A 68 29.33 5.47 -39.21
C LEU A 68 30.17 4.22 -38.94
N ARG A 69 30.28 3.81 -37.67
CA ARG A 69 31.02 2.60 -37.26
C ARG A 69 30.37 1.30 -37.78
N ALA A 70 29.04 1.25 -37.78
CA ALA A 70 28.29 0.13 -38.33
C ALA A 70 28.46 0.05 -39.86
N ILE A 71 28.34 1.18 -40.58
CA ILE A 71 28.56 1.23 -42.04
C ILE A 71 29.97 0.81 -42.41
N THR A 72 30.99 1.25 -41.67
CA THR A 72 32.38 0.85 -41.95
C THR A 72 32.62 -0.64 -41.77
N LEU A 73 32.03 -1.25 -40.74
CA LEU A 73 32.13 -2.70 -40.52
C LEU A 73 31.43 -3.48 -41.64
N ILE A 74 30.18 -3.10 -41.94
CA ILE A 74 29.37 -3.73 -43.00
C ILE A 74 30.08 -3.60 -44.36
N GLY A 75 30.58 -2.40 -44.68
CA GLY A 75 31.31 -2.14 -45.93
C GLY A 75 32.59 -2.97 -46.03
N ALA A 76 33.33 -3.16 -44.94
CA ALA A 76 34.52 -3.99 -44.92
C ALA A 76 34.22 -5.48 -45.16
N ILE A 77 33.17 -6.01 -44.51
CA ILE A 77 32.72 -7.40 -44.73
C ILE A 77 32.24 -7.58 -46.18
N TYR A 78 31.48 -6.61 -46.71
CA TYR A 78 30.95 -6.66 -48.06
C TYR A 78 32.05 -6.64 -49.13
N LEU A 79 32.99 -5.71 -49.02
CA LEU A 79 34.10 -5.59 -49.96
C LEU A 79 35.02 -6.82 -49.89
N SER A 80 35.25 -7.36 -48.69
CA SER A 80 35.97 -8.63 -48.51
C SER A 80 35.25 -9.79 -49.20
N GLY A 81 33.93 -9.88 -49.07
CA GLY A 81 33.11 -10.89 -49.76
C GLY A 81 33.20 -10.77 -51.29
N ILE A 82 33.10 -9.56 -51.84
CA ILE A 82 33.17 -9.33 -53.30
C ILE A 82 34.55 -9.72 -53.83
N LEU A 83 35.62 -9.33 -53.13
CA LEU A 83 36.98 -9.66 -53.54
C LEU A 83 37.24 -11.16 -53.46
N SER A 84 36.80 -11.79 -52.39
CA SER A 84 36.92 -13.24 -52.25
C SER A 84 36.18 -13.96 -53.39
N ALA A 85 34.99 -13.48 -53.76
CA ALA A 85 34.26 -13.98 -54.91
C ALA A 85 35.02 -13.77 -56.22
N LEU A 86 35.63 -12.59 -56.45
CA LEU A 86 36.41 -12.30 -57.67
C LEU A 86 37.70 -13.12 -57.80
N TYR A 87 38.41 -13.40 -56.71
CA TYR A 87 39.71 -14.07 -56.77
C TYR A 87 39.61 -15.60 -56.62
N PHE A 88 38.75 -16.08 -55.73
CA PHE A 88 38.62 -17.51 -55.41
C PHE A 88 37.36 -18.15 -56.01
N GLY A 89 36.53 -17.36 -56.69
CA GLY A 89 35.22 -17.81 -57.16
C GLY A 89 34.21 -17.94 -56.03
N PHE A 90 33.02 -18.44 -56.36
CA PHE A 90 31.94 -18.61 -55.38
C PHE A 90 32.18 -19.86 -54.53
N THR A 91 32.79 -19.65 -53.36
CA THR A 91 33.00 -20.69 -52.34
C THR A 91 32.01 -20.53 -51.19
N VAL A 92 31.86 -21.55 -50.35
CA VAL A 92 31.05 -21.48 -49.12
C VAL A 92 31.44 -20.27 -48.26
N GLY A 93 32.73 -19.92 -48.20
CA GLY A 93 33.24 -18.75 -47.48
C GLY A 93 32.71 -17.42 -48.04
N THR A 94 32.63 -17.27 -49.36
CA THR A 94 32.06 -16.06 -49.99
C THR A 94 30.57 -15.90 -49.70
N GLY A 95 29.82 -17.01 -49.71
CA GLY A 95 28.40 -17.02 -49.36
C GLY A 95 28.15 -16.61 -47.91
N LEU A 96 28.99 -17.11 -46.99
CA LEU A 96 28.91 -16.76 -45.56
C LEU A 96 29.19 -15.28 -45.30
N LEU A 97 30.20 -14.70 -45.96
CA LEU A 97 30.50 -13.26 -45.84
C LEU A 97 29.34 -12.39 -46.35
N MET A 98 28.75 -12.78 -47.47
CA MET A 98 27.60 -12.07 -48.05
C MET A 98 26.35 -12.17 -47.19
N LEU A 99 26.08 -13.34 -46.60
CA LEU A 99 24.97 -13.53 -45.67
C LEU A 99 25.19 -12.74 -44.37
N LEU A 100 26.44 -12.66 -43.90
CA LEU A 100 26.81 -11.85 -42.73
C LEU A 100 26.51 -10.36 -42.94
N VAL A 101 26.71 -9.82 -44.14
CA VAL A 101 26.34 -8.43 -44.49
C VAL A 101 24.84 -8.21 -44.35
N VAL A 102 24.02 -9.13 -44.86
CA VAL A 102 22.55 -9.03 -44.78
C VAL A 102 22.08 -9.07 -43.32
N VAL A 103 22.62 -9.99 -42.53
CA VAL A 103 22.29 -10.14 -41.11
C VAL A 103 22.73 -8.92 -40.30
N THR A 104 23.94 -8.41 -40.52
CA THR A 104 24.46 -7.23 -39.80
C THR A 104 23.74 -5.94 -40.18
N CYS A 105 23.37 -5.74 -41.45
CA CYS A 105 22.50 -4.63 -41.87
C CYS A 105 21.15 -4.64 -41.17
N GLY A 106 20.50 -5.80 -41.09
CA GLY A 106 19.23 -5.95 -40.39
C GLY A 106 19.33 -5.73 -38.89
N LEU A 107 20.41 -6.22 -38.27
CA LEU A 107 20.63 -6.11 -36.83
C LEU A 107 20.84 -4.64 -36.40
N PHE A 108 21.57 -3.84 -37.18
CA PHE A 108 21.89 -2.46 -36.80
C PHE A 108 20.87 -1.42 -37.27
N PHE A 109 20.31 -1.58 -38.47
CA PHE A 109 19.46 -0.56 -39.10
C PHE A 109 18.01 -0.98 -39.29
N GLY A 110 17.65 -2.20 -38.88
CA GLY A 110 16.29 -2.70 -38.90
C GLY A 110 15.82 -3.19 -40.28
N ARG A 111 14.51 -3.43 -40.37
CA ARG A 111 13.88 -4.22 -41.43
C ARG A 111 14.10 -3.70 -42.84
N THR A 112 13.99 -2.38 -43.05
CA THR A 112 14.14 -1.77 -44.38
C THR A 112 15.55 -2.00 -44.93
N TRP A 113 16.57 -1.88 -44.08
CA TRP A 113 17.96 -2.08 -44.45
C TRP A 113 18.33 -3.54 -44.64
N LEU A 114 17.70 -4.47 -43.91
CA LEU A 114 17.82 -5.91 -44.19
C LEU A 114 17.39 -6.22 -45.63
N TYR A 115 16.23 -5.72 -46.07
CA TYR A 115 15.75 -5.95 -47.44
C TYR A 115 16.63 -5.29 -48.51
N ILE A 116 17.04 -4.04 -48.29
CA ILE A 116 17.95 -3.33 -49.20
C ILE A 116 19.27 -4.11 -49.33
N SER A 117 19.83 -4.58 -48.21
CA SER A 117 21.08 -5.34 -48.21
C SER A 117 20.96 -6.70 -48.90
N LEU A 118 19.82 -7.39 -48.75
CA LEU A 118 19.56 -8.65 -49.44
C LEU A 118 19.50 -8.46 -50.96
N LEU A 119 18.79 -7.43 -51.43
CA LEU A 119 18.70 -7.09 -52.84
C LEU A 119 20.06 -6.68 -53.42
N ALA A 120 20.80 -5.81 -52.71
CA ALA A 120 22.13 -5.37 -53.11
C ALA A 120 23.12 -6.54 -53.22
N THR A 121 23.09 -7.45 -52.23
CA THR A 121 23.94 -8.64 -52.20
C THR A 121 23.60 -9.59 -53.34
N GLY A 122 22.31 -9.82 -53.61
CA GLY A 122 21.87 -10.61 -54.76
C GLY A 122 22.32 -10.03 -56.10
N ALA A 123 22.19 -8.71 -56.28
CA ALA A 123 22.63 -8.02 -57.49
C ALA A 123 24.16 -8.09 -57.69
N SER A 124 24.95 -7.93 -56.61
CA SER A 124 26.41 -8.04 -56.69
C SER A 124 26.89 -9.46 -56.94
N LEU A 125 26.25 -10.48 -56.36
CA LEU A 125 26.55 -11.88 -56.69
C LEU A 125 26.28 -12.18 -58.17
N ALA A 126 25.16 -11.69 -58.71
CA ALA A 126 24.84 -11.81 -60.13
C ALA A 126 25.89 -11.12 -61.02
N GLY A 127 26.29 -9.90 -60.67
CA GLY A 127 27.30 -9.14 -61.41
C GLY A 127 28.72 -9.75 -61.36
N VAL A 128 29.14 -10.28 -60.21
CA VAL A 128 30.42 -11.00 -60.11
C VAL A 128 30.35 -12.32 -60.88
N GLY A 129 29.19 -12.98 -60.88
CA GLY A 129 28.93 -14.18 -61.68
C GLY A 129 29.10 -13.94 -63.17
N THR A 130 28.50 -12.87 -63.70
CA THR A 130 28.65 -12.50 -65.11
C THR A 130 30.09 -12.13 -65.44
N LEU A 131 30.81 -11.42 -64.56
CA LEU A 131 32.22 -11.07 -64.76
C LEU A 131 33.13 -12.30 -64.80
N HIS A 132 32.92 -13.26 -63.90
CA HIS A 132 33.68 -14.52 -63.87
C HIS A 132 33.45 -15.35 -65.12
N VAL A 133 32.19 -15.49 -65.54
CA VAL A 133 31.83 -16.20 -66.77
C VAL A 133 32.46 -15.52 -67.98
N THR A 134 32.35 -14.20 -68.09
CA THR A 134 32.92 -13.43 -69.21
C THR A 134 34.45 -13.49 -69.22
N GLY A 135 35.10 -13.39 -68.05
CA GLY A 135 36.55 -13.50 -67.93
C GLY A 135 37.08 -14.90 -68.26
N ALA A 136 36.34 -15.94 -67.89
CA ALA A 136 36.68 -17.32 -68.21
C ALA A 136 36.46 -17.68 -69.70
N ILE A 137 35.48 -17.03 -70.36
CA ILE A 137 35.29 -17.05 -71.82
C ILE A 137 36.47 -16.37 -72.52
N VAL A 138 36.87 -15.17 -72.08
CA VAL A 138 37.95 -14.38 -72.69
C VAL A 138 39.33 -15.04 -72.51
N THR A 139 39.55 -15.77 -71.41
CA THR A 139 40.82 -16.46 -71.12
C THR A 139 40.92 -17.89 -71.70
N GLN A 140 40.01 -18.27 -72.61
CA GLN A 140 39.94 -19.60 -73.27
C GLN A 140 39.85 -20.80 -72.29
N ARG A 141 39.40 -20.59 -71.04
CA ARG A 141 39.16 -21.67 -70.07
C ARG A 141 37.76 -22.27 -70.14
N LEU A 142 36.82 -21.60 -70.80
CA LEU A 142 35.48 -22.12 -71.09
C LEU A 142 35.31 -22.30 -72.60
N ASP A 143 35.07 -23.55 -73.01
CA ASP A 143 34.63 -23.86 -74.36
C ASP A 143 33.11 -23.64 -74.44
N LEU A 144 32.68 -22.56 -75.10
CA LEU A 144 31.27 -22.17 -75.21
C LEU A 144 30.43 -23.12 -76.08
N THR A 145 31.04 -24.15 -76.67
CA THR A 145 30.34 -25.20 -77.41
C THR A 145 29.73 -26.28 -76.49
N ASP A 146 30.15 -26.35 -75.22
CA ASP A 146 29.64 -27.31 -74.24
C ASP A 146 28.42 -26.74 -73.48
N LEU A 147 27.22 -27.05 -73.98
CA LEU A 147 25.91 -26.68 -73.40
C LEU A 147 25.74 -27.08 -71.93
N SER A 148 26.54 -28.03 -71.43
CA SER A 148 26.47 -28.49 -70.04
C SER A 148 26.91 -27.41 -69.04
N GLN A 149 27.96 -26.64 -69.33
CA GLN A 149 28.52 -25.65 -68.40
C GLN A 149 27.64 -24.40 -68.23
N GLY A 150 27.00 -23.93 -69.31
CA GLY A 150 26.03 -22.81 -69.23
C GLY A 150 24.78 -23.15 -68.41
N GLN A 151 24.30 -24.40 -68.49
CA GLN A 151 23.20 -24.88 -67.65
C GLN A 151 23.59 -24.99 -66.17
N HIS A 152 24.83 -25.33 -65.85
CA HIS A 152 25.32 -25.36 -64.47
C HIS A 152 25.28 -23.98 -63.82
N VAL A 153 25.72 -22.92 -64.51
CA VAL A 153 25.68 -21.55 -63.98
C VAL A 153 24.26 -21.06 -63.73
N LEU A 154 23.34 -21.32 -64.67
CA LEU A 154 21.93 -20.95 -64.52
C LEU A 154 21.27 -21.69 -63.34
N ARG A 155 21.51 -23.00 -63.20
CA ARG A 155 20.97 -23.80 -62.08
C ARG A 155 21.49 -23.32 -60.73
N VAL A 156 22.78 -23.00 -60.63
CA VAL A 156 23.39 -22.46 -59.41
C VAL A 156 22.78 -21.10 -59.06
N THR A 157 22.60 -20.22 -60.04
CA THR A 157 22.02 -18.88 -59.82
C THR A 157 20.57 -18.95 -59.33
N ILE A 158 19.74 -19.81 -59.93
CA ILE A 158 18.36 -20.03 -59.50
C ILE A 158 18.29 -20.64 -58.10
N ALA A 159 19.14 -21.63 -57.78
CA ALA A 159 19.19 -22.24 -56.46
C ALA A 159 19.51 -21.20 -55.36
N TYR A 160 20.42 -20.25 -55.65
CA TYR A 160 20.74 -19.18 -54.71
C TYR A 160 19.63 -18.14 -54.56
N LEU A 161 18.93 -17.78 -55.63
CA LEU A 161 17.76 -16.89 -55.54
C LEU A 161 16.64 -17.50 -54.69
N VAL A 162 16.39 -18.81 -54.86
CA VAL A 162 15.41 -19.54 -54.05
C VAL A 162 15.86 -19.64 -52.59
N LEU A 163 17.13 -19.92 -52.33
CA LEU A 163 17.68 -19.96 -50.96
C LEU A 163 17.61 -18.59 -50.28
N ALA A 164 17.93 -17.50 -50.98
CA ALA A 164 17.82 -16.14 -50.47
C ALA A 164 16.36 -15.76 -50.16
N GLY A 165 15.42 -16.12 -51.03
CA GLY A 165 14.00 -15.86 -50.81
C GLY A 165 13.43 -16.64 -49.62
N THR A 166 13.74 -17.93 -49.52
CA THR A 166 13.25 -18.80 -48.43
C THR A 166 13.85 -18.43 -47.08
N THR A 167 15.13 -18.09 -47.01
CA THR A 167 15.77 -17.59 -45.78
C THR A 167 15.19 -16.24 -45.35
N ALA A 168 14.99 -15.30 -46.28
CA ALA A 168 14.38 -14.00 -45.98
C ALA A 168 12.93 -14.14 -45.46
N MET A 169 12.13 -15.02 -46.07
CA MET A 169 10.77 -15.31 -45.59
C MET A 169 10.78 -15.96 -44.21
N SER A 170 11.67 -16.93 -43.97
CA SER A 170 11.77 -17.63 -42.69
C SER A 170 12.19 -16.68 -41.56
N VAL A 171 13.18 -15.82 -41.81
CA VAL A 171 13.61 -14.79 -40.85
C VAL A 171 12.49 -13.80 -40.59
N SER A 172 11.79 -13.34 -41.63
CA SER A 172 10.65 -12.41 -41.49
C SER A 172 9.52 -13.02 -40.65
N TYR A 173 9.21 -14.29 -40.86
CA TYR A 173 8.22 -15.02 -40.07
C TYR A 173 8.61 -15.11 -38.59
N VAL A 174 9.85 -15.54 -38.29
CA VAL A 174 10.34 -15.67 -36.92
C VAL A 174 10.36 -14.32 -36.20
N VAL A 175 10.84 -13.26 -36.87
CA VAL A 175 10.87 -11.90 -36.30
C VAL A 175 9.46 -11.43 -35.98
N ARG A 176 8.50 -11.58 -36.90
CA ARG A 176 7.09 -11.22 -36.66
C ARG A 176 6.51 -12.00 -35.48
N ARG A 177 6.81 -13.30 -35.38
CA ARG A 177 6.31 -14.14 -34.30
C ARG A 177 6.87 -13.73 -32.95
N LEU A 178 8.16 -13.38 -32.89
CA LEU A 178 8.81 -12.88 -31.68
C LEU A 178 8.27 -11.50 -31.27
N GLU A 179 8.08 -10.59 -32.23
CA GLU A 179 7.49 -9.27 -31.96
C GLU A 179 6.08 -9.39 -31.37
N GLN A 180 5.25 -10.26 -31.97
CA GLN A 180 3.90 -10.51 -31.47
C GLN A 180 3.93 -11.06 -30.05
N SER A 181 4.73 -12.11 -29.80
CA SER A 181 4.84 -12.71 -28.46
C SER A 181 5.38 -11.71 -27.44
N LEU A 182 6.33 -10.85 -27.82
CA LEU A 182 6.86 -9.82 -26.94
C LEU A 182 5.78 -8.77 -26.60
N SER A 183 4.96 -8.36 -27.56
CA SER A 183 3.84 -7.44 -27.33
C SER A 183 2.82 -8.02 -26.35
N GLU A 184 2.39 -9.27 -26.58
CA GLU A 184 1.42 -9.96 -25.72
C GLU A 184 1.93 -10.09 -24.27
N THR A 185 3.21 -10.46 -24.09
CA THR A 185 3.81 -10.54 -22.74
C THR A 185 3.98 -9.18 -22.07
N SER A 186 4.32 -8.14 -22.84
CA SER A 186 4.44 -6.77 -22.32
C SER A 186 3.09 -6.25 -21.81
N GLU A 187 2.02 -6.46 -22.58
CA GLU A 187 0.67 -6.07 -22.19
C GLU A 187 0.22 -6.81 -20.92
N ALA A 188 0.38 -8.14 -20.88
CA ALA A 188 0.05 -8.95 -19.72
C ALA A 188 0.81 -8.51 -18.45
N LEU A 189 2.10 -8.18 -18.58
CA LEU A 189 2.90 -7.68 -17.46
C LEU A 189 2.38 -6.34 -16.96
N THR A 190 2.05 -5.40 -17.84
CA THR A 190 1.51 -4.09 -17.44
C THR A 190 0.16 -4.22 -16.72
N GLN A 191 -0.70 -5.14 -17.17
CA GLN A 191 -1.98 -5.41 -16.52
C GLN A 191 -1.78 -6.03 -15.14
N TYR A 192 -0.90 -7.02 -15.03
CA TYR A 192 -0.55 -7.64 -13.75
C TYR A 192 0.01 -6.63 -12.75
N GLU A 193 0.89 -5.72 -13.20
CA GLU A 193 1.41 -4.66 -12.34
C GLU A 193 0.34 -3.67 -11.89
N ALA A 194 -0.61 -3.34 -12.76
CA ALA A 194 -1.73 -2.47 -12.42
C ALA A 194 -2.63 -3.10 -11.35
N GLU A 195 -3.01 -4.36 -11.53
CA GLU A 195 -3.81 -5.14 -10.56
C GLU A 195 -3.07 -5.27 -9.22
N ARG A 196 -1.77 -5.58 -9.26
CA ARG A 196 -0.93 -5.65 -8.05
C ARG A 196 -0.87 -4.31 -7.32
N ARG A 197 -0.75 -3.19 -8.06
CA ARG A 197 -0.76 -1.84 -7.46
C ARG A 197 -2.10 -1.50 -6.85
N GLU A 198 -3.21 -1.87 -7.49
CA GLU A 198 -4.56 -1.66 -6.97
C GLU A 198 -4.78 -2.45 -5.68
N ARG A 199 -4.42 -3.74 -5.69
CA ARG A 199 -4.48 -4.60 -4.51
C ARG A 199 -3.65 -4.05 -3.35
N ALA A 200 -2.41 -3.63 -3.62
CA ALA A 200 -1.55 -3.05 -2.58
C ALA A 200 -2.12 -1.76 -1.98
N LYS A 201 -2.79 -0.92 -2.80
CA LYS A 201 -3.49 0.27 -2.30
C LYS A 201 -4.69 -0.10 -1.43
N ALA A 202 -5.48 -1.10 -1.82
CA ALA A 202 -6.62 -1.57 -1.04
C ALA A 202 -6.17 -2.17 0.30
N GLU A 203 -5.11 -2.96 0.31
CA GLU A 203 -4.52 -3.54 1.53
C GLU A 203 -3.96 -2.44 2.46
N ALA A 204 -3.25 -1.45 1.91
CA ALA A 204 -2.75 -0.31 2.70
C ALA A 204 -3.89 0.54 3.29
N ALA A 205 -4.92 0.85 2.50
CA ALA A 205 -6.08 1.60 2.96
C ALA A 205 -6.88 0.83 4.04
N LEU A 206 -6.97 -0.50 3.90
CA LEU A 206 -7.57 -1.36 4.93
C LEU A 206 -6.75 -1.31 6.22
N GLN A 207 -5.43 -1.45 6.14
CA GLN A 207 -4.56 -1.38 7.31
C GLN A 207 -4.63 -0.02 8.01
N GLU A 208 -4.58 1.09 7.26
CA GLU A 208 -4.71 2.45 7.80
C GLU A 208 -6.08 2.65 8.49
N SER A 209 -7.14 2.12 7.88
CA SER A 209 -8.47 2.16 8.48
C SER A 209 -8.54 1.34 9.77
N GLU A 210 -7.97 0.13 9.79
CA GLU A 210 -7.91 -0.73 10.98
C GLU A 210 -7.10 -0.09 12.11
N GLU A 211 -5.94 0.51 11.80
CA GLU A 211 -5.12 1.25 12.76
C GLU A 211 -5.87 2.47 13.31
N THR A 212 -6.54 3.22 12.44
CA THR A 212 -7.38 4.37 12.86
C THR A 212 -8.51 3.91 13.78
N TYR A 213 -9.23 2.86 13.43
CA TYR A 213 -10.29 2.32 14.28
C TYR A 213 -9.74 1.79 15.61
N ARG A 214 -8.59 1.11 15.60
CA ARG A 214 -7.91 0.65 16.82
C ARG A 214 -7.54 1.83 17.72
N HIS A 215 -6.93 2.87 17.18
CA HIS A 215 -6.59 4.07 17.94
C HIS A 215 -7.83 4.80 18.48
N LEU A 216 -8.92 4.89 17.70
CA LEU A 216 -10.17 5.47 18.19
C LEU A 216 -10.75 4.66 19.36
N VAL A 217 -10.73 3.33 19.25
CA VAL A 217 -11.21 2.43 20.31
C VAL A 217 -10.32 2.48 21.55
N GLU A 218 -9.00 2.52 21.39
CA GLU A 218 -8.04 2.52 22.51
C GLU A 218 -7.95 3.86 23.24
N ASN A 219 -8.29 4.98 22.58
CA ASN A 219 -8.30 6.32 23.20
C ASN A 219 -9.64 6.66 23.89
N ILE A 220 -10.67 5.82 23.77
CA ILE A 220 -11.91 6.00 24.51
C ILE A 220 -11.67 5.55 25.96
N ASN A 221 -11.95 6.43 26.91
CA ASN A 221 -11.86 6.12 28.35
C ASN A 221 -12.92 5.10 28.81
N ASP A 222 -14.02 4.98 28.07
CA ASP A 222 -15.07 4.00 28.34
C ASP A 222 -14.65 2.59 27.88
N VAL A 223 -15.20 1.55 28.53
CA VAL A 223 -14.82 0.17 28.23
C VAL A 223 -15.70 -0.36 27.11
N ILE A 224 -15.10 -0.79 26.02
CA ILE A 224 -15.79 -1.50 24.94
C ILE A 224 -15.71 -2.98 25.22
N TYR A 225 -16.84 -3.68 25.15
CA TYR A 225 -16.90 -5.11 25.40
C TYR A 225 -17.72 -5.83 24.32
N ALA A 226 -17.42 -7.11 24.17
CA ALA A 226 -18.25 -8.04 23.42
C ALA A 226 -18.44 -9.34 24.20
N THR A 227 -19.63 -9.91 24.11
CA THR A 227 -19.95 -11.22 24.67
C THR A 227 -20.42 -12.17 23.58
N ASP A 228 -20.39 -13.46 23.87
CA ASP A 228 -21.19 -14.45 23.16
C ASP A 228 -22.68 -14.41 23.61
N ALA A 229 -23.48 -15.34 23.11
CA ALA A 229 -24.90 -15.48 23.45
C ALA A 229 -25.17 -16.00 24.88
N HIS A 230 -24.13 -16.47 25.59
CA HIS A 230 -24.21 -16.94 26.97
C HIS A 230 -23.71 -15.91 27.99
N GLY A 231 -23.15 -14.79 27.52
CA GLY A 231 -22.57 -13.76 28.37
C GLY A 231 -21.09 -13.97 28.68
N THR A 232 -20.43 -14.90 27.99
CA THR A 232 -18.98 -15.06 28.06
C THR A 232 -18.31 -13.89 27.39
N LEU A 233 -17.35 -13.24 28.05
CA LEU A 233 -16.62 -12.10 27.51
C LEU A 233 -15.67 -12.56 26.41
N THR A 234 -15.92 -12.14 25.17
CA THR A 234 -15.07 -12.48 24.00
C THR A 234 -14.09 -11.37 23.64
N TYR A 235 -14.36 -10.14 24.07
CA TYR A 235 -13.48 -8.98 23.86
C TYR A 235 -13.72 -7.94 24.95
N LEU A 236 -12.64 -7.30 25.39
CA LEU A 236 -12.63 -6.16 26.31
C LEU A 236 -11.54 -5.18 25.88
N SER A 237 -11.86 -3.89 25.81
CA SER A 237 -10.86 -2.86 25.55
C SER A 237 -9.89 -2.72 26.73
N PRO A 238 -8.64 -2.27 26.49
CA PRO A 238 -7.64 -2.10 27.55
C PRO A 238 -8.07 -1.15 28.68
N ALA A 239 -9.00 -0.23 28.40
CA ALA A 239 -9.58 0.66 29.40
C ALA A 239 -10.17 -0.09 30.61
N VAL A 240 -10.56 -1.35 30.49
CA VAL A 240 -11.10 -2.13 31.63
C VAL A 240 -10.13 -2.22 32.82
N GLU A 241 -8.81 -2.16 32.56
CA GLU A 241 -7.79 -2.24 33.61
C GLU A 241 -7.82 -1.02 34.54
N SER A 242 -8.02 0.19 34.01
CA SER A 242 -8.11 1.40 34.83
C SER A 242 -9.43 1.49 35.62
N HIS A 243 -10.51 0.90 35.09
CA HIS A 243 -11.83 0.92 35.73
C HIS A 243 -12.04 -0.18 36.78
N SER A 244 -11.50 -1.38 36.53
CA SER A 244 -11.80 -2.57 37.34
C SER A 244 -10.57 -3.18 38.04
N GLY A 245 -9.35 -2.77 37.65
CA GLY A 245 -8.10 -3.37 38.11
C GLY A 245 -7.80 -4.77 37.52
N TYR A 246 -8.69 -5.32 36.70
CA TYR A 246 -8.45 -6.55 35.96
C TYR A 246 -7.87 -6.28 34.59
N LYS A 247 -6.92 -7.11 34.17
CA LYS A 247 -6.45 -7.11 32.78
C LYS A 247 -7.48 -7.77 31.88
N PRO A 248 -7.61 -7.37 30.60
CA PRO A 248 -8.49 -8.05 29.65
C PRO A 248 -8.26 -9.56 29.60
N SER A 249 -7.01 -10.02 29.67
CA SER A 249 -6.66 -11.44 29.67
C SER A 249 -7.13 -12.23 30.90
N GLU A 250 -7.47 -11.57 32.01
CA GLU A 250 -8.03 -12.20 33.21
C GLU A 250 -9.55 -12.34 33.12
N LEU A 251 -10.22 -11.56 32.26
CA LEU A 251 -11.69 -11.52 32.14
C LEU A 251 -12.21 -12.17 30.87
N ILE A 252 -11.42 -12.21 29.80
CA ILE A 252 -11.81 -12.86 28.54
C ILE A 252 -11.95 -14.36 28.80
N GLY A 253 -13.12 -14.91 28.42
CA GLY A 253 -13.49 -16.30 28.69
C GLY A 253 -14.35 -16.49 29.95
N GLU A 254 -14.43 -15.49 30.82
CA GLU A 254 -15.29 -15.52 32.00
C GLU A 254 -16.70 -15.00 31.68
N VAL A 255 -17.67 -15.42 32.49
CA VAL A 255 -19.08 -15.00 32.36
C VAL A 255 -19.28 -13.67 33.08
N PHE A 256 -19.75 -12.64 32.37
CA PHE A 256 -19.81 -11.29 32.95
C PHE A 256 -20.72 -11.18 34.19
N PHE A 257 -21.73 -12.07 34.30
CA PHE A 257 -22.67 -12.10 35.43
C PHE A 257 -22.00 -12.34 36.78
N ASP A 258 -20.84 -13.00 36.81
CA ASP A 258 -20.11 -13.28 38.06
C ASP A 258 -19.53 -12.01 38.69
N PHE A 259 -19.28 -10.98 37.88
CA PHE A 259 -18.80 -9.68 38.34
C PHE A 259 -19.93 -8.70 38.70
N VAL A 260 -21.18 -9.07 38.42
CA VAL A 260 -22.36 -8.27 38.80
C VAL A 260 -22.62 -8.46 40.29
N TYR A 261 -22.94 -7.36 40.98
CA TYR A 261 -23.32 -7.39 42.38
C TYR A 261 -24.53 -8.30 42.60
N GLU A 262 -24.51 -9.10 43.67
CA GLU A 262 -25.41 -10.25 43.86
C GLU A 262 -26.90 -9.91 43.70
N GLU A 263 -27.36 -8.80 44.29
CA GLU A 263 -28.76 -8.34 44.20
C GLU A 263 -29.19 -7.93 42.79
N ASP A 264 -28.24 -7.51 41.94
CA ASP A 264 -28.54 -7.04 40.59
C ASP A 264 -28.55 -8.20 39.58
N ARG A 265 -27.90 -9.34 39.87
CA ARG A 265 -27.72 -10.47 38.95
C ARG A 265 -29.01 -10.96 38.28
N PRO A 266 -30.10 -11.29 39.00
CA PRO A 266 -31.30 -11.85 38.36
C PRO A 266 -31.94 -10.87 37.37
N ARG A 267 -31.93 -9.58 37.71
CA ARG A 267 -32.45 -8.52 36.84
C ARG A 267 -31.61 -8.38 35.57
N ILE A 268 -30.29 -8.44 35.71
CA ILE A 268 -29.36 -8.29 34.58
C ILE A 268 -29.37 -9.50 33.65
N MET A 269 -29.54 -10.72 34.16
CA MET A 269 -29.73 -11.92 33.33
C MET A 269 -30.99 -11.81 32.45
N ASN A 270 -32.11 -11.36 33.02
CA ASN A 270 -33.34 -11.15 32.24
C ASN A 270 -33.16 -10.06 31.18
N GLN A 271 -32.53 -8.94 31.54
CA GLN A 271 -32.26 -7.87 30.58
C GLN A 271 -31.29 -8.28 29.46
N PHE A 272 -30.33 -9.14 29.76
CA PHE A 272 -29.42 -9.68 28.75
C PHE A 272 -30.18 -10.48 27.68
N ALA A 273 -31.14 -11.32 28.11
CA ALA A 273 -32.03 -12.04 27.21
C ALA A 273 -32.91 -11.09 26.38
N ASP A 274 -33.45 -10.03 26.99
CA ASP A 274 -34.25 -9.01 26.31
C ASP A 274 -33.43 -8.29 25.21
N ILE A 275 -32.17 -7.94 25.50
CA ILE A 275 -31.29 -7.27 24.52
C ILE A 275 -30.95 -8.21 23.37
N LEU A 276 -30.68 -9.50 23.65
CA LEU A 276 -30.48 -10.51 22.61
C LEU A 276 -31.71 -10.66 21.70
N ALA A 277 -32.91 -10.51 22.26
CA ALA A 277 -34.17 -10.48 21.51
C ALA A 277 -34.43 -9.15 20.76
N GLY A 278 -33.54 -8.16 20.90
CA GLY A 278 -33.63 -6.87 20.19
C GLY A 278 -34.30 -5.74 20.99
N HIS A 279 -34.66 -5.95 22.26
CA HIS A 279 -35.23 -4.92 23.12
C HIS A 279 -34.13 -4.07 23.76
N LEU A 280 -33.72 -3.02 23.06
CA LEU A 280 -32.61 -2.14 23.48
C LEU A 280 -33.03 -1.19 24.60
N LYS A 281 -32.46 -1.35 25.80
CA LYS A 281 -32.55 -0.37 26.90
C LYS A 281 -31.18 -0.17 27.55
N PRO A 282 -30.76 1.09 27.80
CA PRO A 282 -29.58 1.37 28.62
C PRO A 282 -29.82 0.83 30.03
N ASN A 283 -28.82 0.15 30.59
CA ASN A 283 -28.93 -0.47 31.91
C ASN A 283 -27.89 0.09 32.85
N GLU A 284 -28.33 0.44 34.06
CA GLU A 284 -27.45 0.85 35.15
C GLU A 284 -27.48 -0.22 36.24
N PHE A 285 -26.31 -0.66 36.69
CA PHE A 285 -26.17 -1.69 37.72
C PHE A 285 -24.80 -1.63 38.40
N ARG A 286 -24.69 -2.40 39.48
CA ARG A 286 -23.48 -2.48 40.29
C ARG A 286 -22.61 -3.66 39.85
N VAL A 287 -21.30 -3.43 39.79
CA VAL A 287 -20.28 -4.46 39.59
C VAL A 287 -19.28 -4.46 40.74
N VAL A 288 -18.67 -5.61 40.98
CA VAL A 288 -17.61 -5.80 41.98
C VAL A 288 -16.28 -5.88 41.24
N ILE A 289 -15.37 -4.95 41.55
CA ILE A 289 -14.05 -4.86 40.91
C ILE A 289 -13.00 -5.69 41.67
N LYS A 290 -11.76 -5.76 41.17
CA LYS A 290 -10.70 -6.63 41.72
C LYS A 290 -10.36 -6.36 43.19
N SER A 291 -10.51 -5.10 43.64
CA SER A 291 -10.33 -4.72 45.04
C SER A 291 -11.46 -5.18 45.96
N GLY A 292 -12.59 -5.63 45.41
CA GLY A 292 -13.83 -5.89 46.13
C GLY A 292 -14.76 -4.67 46.24
N ASP A 293 -14.35 -3.50 45.75
CA ASP A 293 -15.19 -2.31 45.77
C ASP A 293 -16.38 -2.42 44.79
N ILE A 294 -17.46 -1.73 45.12
CA ILE A 294 -18.66 -1.67 44.28
C ILE A 294 -18.60 -0.43 43.39
N ARG A 295 -18.77 -0.64 42.08
CA ARG A 295 -18.86 0.45 41.09
C ARG A 295 -20.23 0.47 40.43
N TRP A 296 -20.77 1.68 40.25
CA TRP A 296 -21.98 1.90 39.47
C TRP A 296 -21.62 2.10 38.01
N ILE A 297 -22.22 1.30 37.16
CA ILE A 297 -21.88 1.30 35.74
C ILE A 297 -23.14 1.44 34.91
N ARG A 298 -22.98 2.01 33.72
CA ARG A 298 -24.02 2.09 32.71
C ARG A 298 -23.55 1.38 31.46
N THR A 299 -24.37 0.45 30.98
CA THR A 299 -24.10 -0.28 29.74
C THR A 299 -25.09 0.08 28.64
N SER A 300 -24.58 0.24 27.43
CA SER A 300 -25.38 0.35 26.21
C SER A 300 -24.90 -0.71 25.23
N SER A 301 -25.78 -1.67 24.91
CA SER A 301 -25.40 -2.89 24.19
C SER A 301 -26.36 -3.13 23.03
N ARG A 302 -25.84 -3.72 21.96
CA ARG A 302 -26.62 -4.16 20.79
C ARG A 302 -26.29 -5.61 20.45
N PRO A 303 -27.29 -6.40 20.04
CA PRO A 303 -27.03 -7.75 19.56
C PRO A 303 -26.26 -7.71 18.23
N VAL A 304 -25.37 -8.68 18.07
CA VAL A 304 -24.66 -8.94 16.81
C VAL A 304 -25.27 -10.17 16.18
N TYR A 305 -25.77 -10.04 14.96
CA TYR A 305 -26.40 -11.14 14.24
C TYR A 305 -25.44 -11.78 13.25
N ARG A 306 -25.50 -13.11 13.13
CA ARG A 306 -24.91 -13.89 12.03
C ARG A 306 -25.97 -14.84 11.52
N ASP A 307 -26.22 -14.83 10.22
CA ASP A 307 -27.21 -15.68 9.56
C ASP A 307 -28.60 -15.66 10.25
N GLY A 308 -29.04 -14.47 10.67
CA GLY A 308 -30.33 -14.25 11.35
C GLY A 308 -30.38 -14.60 12.84
N HIS A 309 -29.29 -15.12 13.43
CA HIS A 309 -29.23 -15.52 14.83
C HIS A 309 -28.35 -14.56 15.64
N ALA A 310 -28.79 -14.22 16.86
CA ALA A 310 -28.01 -13.38 17.77
C ALA A 310 -26.82 -14.19 18.32
N MET A 311 -25.60 -13.79 17.96
CA MET A 311 -24.37 -14.46 18.37
C MET A 311 -23.86 -13.97 19.73
N GLY A 312 -24.40 -12.87 20.23
CA GLY A 312 -23.95 -12.21 21.44
C GLY A 312 -24.16 -10.70 21.38
N LEU A 313 -23.59 -9.98 22.35
CA LEU A 313 -23.76 -8.54 22.49
C LEU A 313 -22.45 -7.80 22.26
N ARG A 314 -22.53 -6.59 21.72
CA ARG A 314 -21.44 -5.60 21.74
C ARG A 314 -21.95 -4.33 22.40
N GLY A 315 -21.14 -3.75 23.27
CA GLY A 315 -21.56 -2.57 24.00
C GLY A 315 -20.43 -1.76 24.58
N VAL A 316 -20.84 -0.67 25.22
CA VAL A 316 -19.98 0.21 25.99
C VAL A 316 -20.40 0.14 27.45
N TYR A 317 -19.42 0.05 28.32
CA TYR A 317 -19.50 0.19 29.77
C TYR A 317 -18.96 1.58 30.12
N ILE A 318 -19.68 2.29 30.98
CA ILE A 318 -19.30 3.62 31.46
C ILE A 318 -19.39 3.59 32.98
N ASP A 319 -18.30 3.92 33.70
CA ASP A 319 -18.34 4.12 35.14
C ASP A 319 -19.09 5.43 35.44
N ILE A 320 -20.17 5.33 36.21
CA ILE A 320 -21.01 6.46 36.64
C ILE A 320 -20.98 6.64 38.16
N THR A 321 -20.04 6.00 38.86
CA THR A 321 -19.91 6.04 40.33
C THR A 321 -19.71 7.47 40.83
N GLU A 322 -18.77 8.21 40.24
CA GLU A 322 -18.51 9.61 40.62
C GLU A 322 -19.73 10.48 40.34
N LYS A 323 -20.34 10.33 39.16
CA LYS A 323 -21.56 11.05 38.78
C LYS A 323 -22.69 10.83 39.79
N ARG A 324 -22.95 9.57 40.18
CA ARG A 324 -23.97 9.22 41.17
C ARG A 324 -23.64 9.79 42.56
N CYS A 325 -22.37 9.77 42.97
CA CYS A 325 -21.94 10.34 44.23
C CYS A 325 -22.19 11.87 44.27
N LEU A 326 -21.86 12.57 43.19
CA LEU A 326 -22.10 14.00 43.04
C LEU A 326 -23.60 14.32 43.03
N GLU A 327 -24.41 13.55 42.29
CA GLU A 327 -25.87 13.72 42.25
C GLU A 327 -26.51 13.55 43.64
N GLU A 328 -26.10 12.54 44.42
CA GLU A 328 -26.65 12.34 45.76
C GLU A 328 -26.19 13.44 46.73
N ARG A 329 -24.94 13.89 46.64
CA ARG A 329 -24.46 15.04 47.43
C ARG A 329 -25.27 16.30 47.12
N LEU A 330 -25.48 16.61 45.83
CA LEU A 330 -26.33 17.74 45.41
C LEU A 330 -27.76 17.59 45.94
N ARG A 331 -28.33 16.39 45.84
CA ARG A 331 -29.68 16.12 46.36
C ARG A 331 -29.77 16.34 47.87
N GLN A 332 -28.75 15.97 48.63
CA GLN A 332 -28.68 16.23 50.06
C GLN A 332 -28.52 17.72 50.37
N THR A 333 -27.68 18.45 49.62
CA THR A 333 -27.52 19.89 49.74
C THR A 333 -28.83 20.63 49.48
N TYR A 334 -29.55 20.31 48.40
CA TYR A 334 -30.85 20.93 48.11
C TYR A 334 -31.90 20.63 49.18
N LYS A 335 -31.93 19.40 49.70
CA LYS A 335 -32.81 19.06 50.84
C LYS A 335 -32.47 19.90 52.07
N MET A 336 -31.19 20.09 52.36
CA MET A 336 -30.74 20.88 53.51
C MET A 336 -31.04 22.37 53.33
N GLU A 337 -30.85 22.92 52.12
CA GLU A 337 -31.20 24.30 51.78
C GLU A 337 -32.70 24.56 51.94
N ALA A 338 -33.55 23.69 51.38
CA ALA A 338 -35.00 23.81 51.49
C ALA A 338 -35.48 23.76 52.96
N ILE A 339 -34.89 22.88 53.77
CA ILE A 339 -35.14 22.83 55.22
C ILE A 339 -34.71 24.15 55.88
N GLY A 340 -33.54 24.69 55.52
CA GLY A 340 -33.03 25.96 56.05
C GLY A 340 -33.93 27.16 55.74
N THR A 341 -34.43 27.29 54.49
CA THR A 341 -35.35 28.37 54.10
C THR A 341 -36.69 28.27 54.84
N LEU A 342 -37.25 27.06 54.94
CA LEU A 342 -38.50 26.83 55.69
C LEU A 342 -38.31 27.11 57.18
N ALA A 343 -37.20 26.66 57.76
CA ALA A 343 -36.84 26.92 59.15
C ALA A 343 -36.78 28.42 59.46
N GLY A 344 -36.17 29.22 58.57
CA GLY A 344 -36.09 30.68 58.71
C GLY A 344 -37.46 31.36 58.67
N GLY A 345 -38.34 30.97 57.73
CA GLY A 345 -39.71 31.48 57.63
C GLY A 345 -40.56 31.11 58.86
N ILE A 346 -40.50 29.85 59.28
CA ILE A 346 -41.20 29.34 60.47
C ILE A 346 -40.71 30.05 61.74
N ALA A 347 -39.39 30.25 61.89
CA ALA A 347 -38.83 30.98 63.04
C ALA A 347 -39.37 32.41 63.13
N HIS A 348 -39.46 33.10 61.99
CA HIS A 348 -40.03 34.45 61.93
C HIS A 348 -41.51 34.47 62.37
N GLU A 349 -42.33 33.53 61.89
CA GLU A 349 -43.75 33.43 62.29
C GLU A 349 -43.94 33.11 63.78
N PHE A 350 -43.15 32.17 64.33
CA PHE A 350 -43.16 31.89 65.76
C PHE A 350 -42.78 33.12 66.59
N ASN A 351 -41.74 33.85 66.18
CA ASN A 351 -41.33 35.07 66.86
C ASN A 351 -42.41 36.15 66.82
N ASN A 352 -43.15 36.28 65.72
CA ASN A 352 -44.28 37.21 65.62
C ASN A 352 -45.39 36.86 66.61
N MET A 353 -45.77 35.59 66.71
CA MET A 353 -46.79 35.14 67.67
C MET A 353 -46.32 35.30 69.12
N LEU A 354 -45.07 34.94 69.42
CA LEU A 354 -44.48 35.10 70.76
C LEU A 354 -44.39 36.56 71.16
N ALA A 355 -44.06 37.47 70.24
CA ALA A 355 -44.02 38.90 70.52
C ALA A 355 -45.39 39.45 70.96
N ILE A 356 -46.48 38.98 70.31
CA ILE A 356 -47.85 39.34 70.70
C ILE A 356 -48.18 38.79 72.09
N ILE A 357 -47.90 37.50 72.34
CA ILE A 357 -48.16 36.85 73.63
C ILE A 357 -47.40 37.55 74.75
N LEU A 358 -46.10 37.80 74.55
CA LEU A 358 -45.25 38.52 75.52
C LEU A 358 -45.80 39.91 75.79
N GLY A 359 -46.07 40.70 74.74
CA GLY A 359 -46.56 42.07 74.89
C GLY A 359 -47.88 42.17 75.66
N PHE A 360 -48.88 41.36 75.33
CA PHE A 360 -50.14 41.34 76.07
C PHE A 360 -49.98 40.83 77.49
N THR A 361 -49.16 39.79 77.70
CA THR A 361 -48.91 39.25 79.05
C THR A 361 -48.22 40.28 79.94
N GLU A 362 -47.24 41.04 79.42
CA GLU A 362 -46.57 42.13 80.14
C GLU A 362 -47.53 43.27 80.49
N LEU A 363 -48.40 43.67 79.56
CA LEU A 363 -49.41 44.71 79.80
C LEU A 363 -50.40 44.29 80.89
N THR A 364 -50.96 43.07 80.80
CA THR A 364 -51.87 42.55 81.82
C THR A 364 -51.18 42.39 83.17
N GLN A 365 -49.89 42.04 83.20
CA GLN A 365 -49.14 41.92 84.45
C GLN A 365 -49.00 43.27 85.19
N ARG A 366 -49.01 44.40 84.48
CA ARG A 366 -48.99 45.74 85.09
C ARG A 366 -50.31 46.13 85.75
N GLU A 367 -51.42 45.56 85.29
CA GLU A 367 -52.78 45.86 85.79
C GLU A 367 -53.17 44.97 86.99
N VAL A 368 -52.47 43.86 87.19
CA VAL A 368 -52.77 42.87 88.22
C VAL A 368 -51.97 43.16 89.49
N SER A 369 -52.60 43.02 90.67
CA SER A 369 -51.98 43.28 91.96
C SER A 369 -50.78 42.38 92.24
N ALA A 370 -49.67 42.97 92.69
CA ALA A 370 -48.44 42.26 93.03
C ALA A 370 -48.70 41.17 94.09
N GLY A 371 -48.36 39.92 93.76
CA GLY A 371 -48.54 38.75 94.65
C GLY A 371 -49.88 38.01 94.50
N SER A 372 -50.75 38.42 93.57
CA SER A 372 -51.96 37.66 93.24
C SER A 372 -51.63 36.38 92.47
N VAL A 373 -52.50 35.36 92.61
CA VAL A 373 -52.40 34.08 91.87
C VAL A 373 -52.34 34.30 90.35
N ALA A 374 -53.12 35.28 89.85
CA ALA A 374 -53.10 35.68 88.44
C ALA A 374 -51.73 36.24 88.01
N GLY A 375 -51.10 37.08 88.85
CA GLY A 375 -49.77 37.62 88.59
C GLY A 375 -48.69 36.53 88.53
N THR A 376 -48.77 35.52 89.39
CA THR A 376 -47.88 34.35 89.35
C THR A 376 -48.05 33.57 88.04
N HIS A 377 -49.30 33.30 87.62
CA HIS A 377 -49.55 32.61 86.34
C HIS A 377 -49.03 33.39 85.13
N LEU A 378 -49.20 34.72 85.08
CA LEU A 378 -48.65 35.57 84.02
C LEU A 378 -47.11 35.51 83.99
N GLN A 379 -46.46 35.45 85.15
CA GLN A 379 -45.00 35.28 85.22
C GLN A 379 -44.56 33.91 84.66
N HIS A 380 -45.33 32.85 84.89
CA HIS A 380 -45.05 31.55 84.26
C HIS A 380 -45.20 31.59 82.73
N VAL A 381 -46.21 32.29 82.21
CA VAL A 381 -46.41 32.48 80.75
C VAL A 381 -45.27 33.28 80.13
N LEU A 382 -44.81 34.35 80.79
CA LEU A 382 -43.64 35.13 80.36
C LEU A 382 -42.38 34.27 80.32
N ASN A 383 -42.09 33.57 81.43
CA ASN A 383 -40.91 32.71 81.52
C ASN A 383 -40.94 31.55 80.51
N ALA A 384 -42.12 31.04 80.15
CA ALA A 384 -42.28 30.02 79.12
C ALA A 384 -42.11 30.60 77.70
N SER A 385 -42.70 31.77 77.44
CA SER A 385 -42.61 32.46 76.14
C SER A 385 -41.18 32.91 75.83
N HIS A 386 -40.43 33.41 76.82
CA HIS A 386 -39.00 33.71 76.68
C HIS A 386 -38.19 32.45 76.37
N ARG A 387 -38.42 31.35 77.10
CA ARG A 387 -37.77 30.06 76.80
C ARG A 387 -38.09 29.56 75.40
N ALA A 388 -39.33 29.70 74.94
CA ALA A 388 -39.72 29.32 73.59
C ALA A 388 -39.01 30.16 72.53
N LYS A 389 -38.88 31.48 72.74
CA LYS A 389 -38.14 32.39 71.86
C LYS A 389 -36.66 32.03 71.76
N ASP A 390 -36.03 31.74 72.90
CA ASP A 390 -34.62 31.34 72.95
C ASP A 390 -34.39 30.01 72.25
N LEU A 391 -35.31 29.05 72.40
CA LEU A 391 -35.29 27.76 71.70
C LEU A 391 -35.40 27.91 70.18
N VAL A 392 -36.32 28.76 69.71
CA VAL A 392 -36.48 29.05 68.27
C VAL A 392 -35.20 29.67 67.70
N THR A 393 -34.58 30.59 68.45
CA THR A 393 -33.35 31.28 68.02
C THR A 393 -32.13 30.34 68.03
N ALA A 394 -32.01 29.47 69.04
CA ALA A 394 -30.87 28.57 69.19
C ALA A 394 -30.91 27.37 68.22
N ASN A 395 -32.09 26.78 67.98
CA ASN A 395 -32.21 25.57 67.15
C ASN A 395 -32.31 25.84 65.64
N LEU A 396 -32.76 27.03 65.22
CA LEU A 396 -32.98 27.34 63.80
C LEU A 396 -31.89 28.22 63.20
N GLY A 397 -30.84 28.56 63.96
CA GLY A 397 -29.63 29.22 63.45
C GLY A 397 -29.84 30.64 62.89
N VAL A 398 -30.99 31.26 63.11
CA VAL A 398 -31.27 32.63 62.67
C VAL A 398 -30.69 33.59 63.71
N GLN A 399 -29.49 34.11 63.46
CA GLN A 399 -29.04 35.29 64.18
C GLN A 399 -29.97 36.47 63.85
N PRO A 400 -30.39 37.27 64.84
CA PRO A 400 -31.19 38.46 64.56
C PRO A 400 -30.39 39.42 63.67
N PRO A 401 -31.05 40.12 62.74
CA PRO A 401 -30.38 41.12 61.90
C PRO A 401 -29.80 42.22 62.81
N LYS A 402 -28.58 42.65 62.47
CA LYS A 402 -27.90 43.77 63.13
C LYS A 402 -28.62 45.09 62.93
#